data_AF-A0A4U5MDI4-F1
#
_entry.id   AF-A0A4U5MDI4-F1
#
_cell.length_a   1.000
_cell.length_b   1.000
_cell.length_c   1.000
_cell.angle_alpha   90.00
_cell.angle_beta   90.00
_cell.angle_gamma   90.00
#
_symmetry.space_group_name_H-M   'P 1'
#
loop_
_entity.id
_entity.type
_entity.pdbx_description
1 polymer ?
#
loop_
_entity_poly.entity_id
_entity_poly.type
_entity_poly.pdbx_seq_one_letter_code
_entity_poly.pdbx_strand_id
1 'polypeptide(L)'
;MLRTVMATADLLSVISEKKFLTGDVNLEDHVSDLPFTVGWLLKSLYARDEKFNKLSKNAKIDNITAYDISQGKGYFSKVYRTFIKFESLDKPYEVMLKVPGTESLNEDPANMDGEEMISIDFVEDARNLECDFYNLYARQLDIPLVKMYNVKKMKGEGEPGALLMESMVEGGESYPFHFSCTKEMALNIAKHMGTMYK
;
A
#
# COMPACT_ATOMS: atom_id res chain seq x y z
N MET A 1 -11.26 28.12 -7.58
CA MET A 1 -11.78 27.58 -6.30
C MET A 1 -10.67 26.73 -5.69
N LEU A 2 -9.83 27.32 -4.81
CA LEU A 2 -8.72 26.58 -4.19
C LEU A 2 -9.29 25.57 -3.19
N ARG A 3 -9.13 24.27 -3.44
CA ARG A 3 -9.30 23.23 -2.42
C ARG A 3 -8.06 23.25 -1.54
N THR A 4 -8.19 23.76 -0.32
CA THR A 4 -7.18 23.64 0.73
C THR A 4 -6.93 22.16 1.00
N VAL A 5 -5.71 21.69 0.72
CA VAL A 5 -5.27 20.34 1.08
C VAL A 5 -4.92 20.37 2.56
N MET A 6 -5.77 19.79 3.42
CA MET A 6 -5.40 19.54 4.82
C MET A 6 -4.19 18.59 4.85
N ALA A 7 -3.23 18.89 5.72
CA ALA A 7 -2.10 18.03 5.97
C ALA A 7 -2.57 16.67 6.52
N THR A 8 -1.85 15.60 6.20
CA THR A 8 -2.13 14.23 6.67
C THR A 8 -2.22 14.12 8.18
N ALA A 9 -1.45 14.91 8.92
CA ALA A 9 -1.49 14.96 10.38
C ALA A 9 -2.82 15.53 10.92
N ASP A 10 -3.36 16.58 10.28
CA ASP A 10 -4.61 17.22 10.71
C ASP A 10 -5.83 16.33 10.47
N LEU A 11 -5.84 15.58 9.36
CA LEU A 11 -6.89 14.59 9.06
C LEU A 11 -6.89 13.42 10.06
N LEU A 12 -5.72 12.96 10.50
CA LEU A 12 -5.61 11.87 11.47
C LEU A 12 -6.09 12.29 12.87
N SER A 13 -5.92 13.56 13.25
CA SER A 13 -6.40 14.09 14.53
C SER A 13 -7.94 14.12 14.65
N VAL A 14 -8.65 14.48 13.57
CA VAL A 14 -10.13 14.48 13.52
C VAL A 14 -10.68 13.04 13.46
N ILE A 15 -9.90 12.09 12.94
CA ILE A 15 -10.27 10.66 12.85
C ILE A 15 -10.01 9.91 14.16
N SER A 16 -9.28 10.52 15.10
CA SER A 16 -8.94 9.94 16.42
C SER A 16 -10.15 9.44 17.21
N GLU A 17 -11.34 10.00 17.00
CA GLU A 17 -12.55 9.67 17.76
C GLU A 17 -13.46 8.63 17.09
N LYS A 18 -13.15 8.18 15.87
CA LYS A 18 -14.05 7.25 15.17
C LYS A 18 -13.92 5.84 15.73
N LYS A 19 -14.99 5.35 16.35
CA LYS A 19 -15.18 3.95 16.71
C LYS A 19 -15.66 3.16 15.49
N PHE A 20 -14.91 2.13 15.11
CA PHE A 20 -15.36 1.14 14.13
C PHE A 20 -16.26 0.13 14.84
N LEU A 21 -17.31 -0.36 14.15
CA LEU A 21 -18.06 -1.50 14.62
C LEU A 21 -17.23 -2.74 14.33
N THR A 22 -16.59 -3.28 15.36
CA THR A 22 -15.79 -4.50 15.28
C THR A 22 -16.45 -5.61 16.06
N GLY A 23 -16.27 -6.86 15.60
CA GLY A 23 -16.52 -8.05 16.41
C GLY A 23 -15.41 -8.23 17.42
N ASP A 24 -14.78 -9.39 17.35
CA ASP A 24 -13.63 -9.70 18.20
C ASP A 24 -12.33 -9.06 17.70
N VAL A 25 -12.40 -8.26 16.63
CA VAL A 25 -11.24 -7.54 16.07
C VAL A 25 -10.79 -6.44 17.03
N ASN A 26 -9.59 -6.60 17.58
CA ASN A 26 -8.90 -5.60 18.38
C ASN A 26 -8.13 -4.62 17.50
N LEU A 27 -8.27 -3.32 17.77
CA LEU A 27 -7.65 -2.26 16.98
C LEU A 27 -6.15 -2.09 17.25
N GLU A 28 -5.67 -2.57 18.39
CA GLU A 28 -4.26 -2.52 18.78
C GLU A 28 -3.45 -3.70 18.23
N ASP A 29 -4.14 -4.74 17.74
CA ASP A 29 -3.48 -5.89 17.12
C ASP A 29 -2.77 -5.47 15.84
N HIS A 30 -1.67 -6.14 15.55
CA HIS A 30 -0.91 -5.96 14.32
C HIS A 30 -1.61 -6.66 13.15
N VAL A 31 -1.47 -6.11 11.95
CA VAL A 31 -2.00 -6.73 10.73
C VAL A 31 -1.04 -7.86 10.32
N SER A 32 -1.37 -9.10 10.67
CA SER A 32 -0.43 -10.23 10.51
C SER A 32 0.88 -9.96 11.27
N ASP A 33 2.02 -10.16 10.61
CA ASP A 33 3.40 -9.95 11.04
C ASP A 33 3.92 -8.52 10.76
N LEU A 34 3.03 -7.62 10.33
CA LEU A 34 3.39 -6.25 9.95
C LEU A 34 3.50 -5.33 11.16
N PRO A 35 4.36 -4.30 11.13
CA PRO A 35 4.50 -3.33 12.22
C PRO A 35 3.36 -2.30 12.28
N PHE A 36 2.26 -2.54 11.56
CA PHE A 36 1.11 -1.65 11.49
C PHE A 36 -0.09 -2.27 12.19
N THR A 37 -0.77 -1.49 13.03
CA THR A 37 -1.96 -1.96 13.72
C THR A 37 -3.19 -1.98 12.81
N VAL A 38 -4.18 -2.79 13.17
CA VAL A 38 -5.51 -2.77 12.59
C VAL A 38 -6.10 -1.36 12.63
N GLY A 39 -5.97 -0.66 13.76
CA GLY A 39 -6.44 0.71 13.91
C GLY A 39 -5.82 1.65 12.87
N TRP A 40 -4.51 1.54 12.62
CA TRP A 40 -3.84 2.31 11.57
C TRP A 40 -4.40 2.02 10.18
N LEU A 41 -4.60 0.74 9.84
CA LEU A 41 -5.16 0.30 8.56
C LEU A 41 -6.56 0.90 8.34
N LEU A 42 -7.47 0.70 9.30
CA LEU A 42 -8.87 1.13 9.16
C LEU A 42 -8.99 2.66 9.12
N LYS A 43 -8.22 3.38 9.93
CA LYS A 43 -8.18 4.86 9.90
C LYS A 43 -7.67 5.38 8.56
N SER A 44 -6.64 4.73 8.01
CA SER A 44 -6.07 5.07 6.71
C SER A 44 -7.09 4.92 5.57
N LEU A 45 -7.81 3.81 5.53
CA LEU A 45 -8.90 3.61 4.57
C LEU A 45 -10.02 4.61 4.79
N TYR A 46 -10.41 4.83 6.05
CA TYR A 46 -11.52 5.72 6.35
C TYR A 46 -11.27 7.18 5.90
N ALA A 47 -10.01 7.63 6.00
CA ALA A 47 -9.62 8.96 5.59
C ALA A 47 -9.77 9.22 4.08
N ARG A 48 -9.64 8.19 3.24
CA ARG A 48 -9.44 8.37 1.79
C ARG A 48 -10.31 7.48 0.88
N ASP A 49 -11.09 6.57 1.44
CA ASP A 49 -11.95 5.69 0.64
C ASP A 49 -13.44 5.78 0.96
N GLU A 50 -14.19 6.43 0.07
CA GLU A 50 -15.64 6.57 0.20
C GLU A 50 -16.37 5.22 0.20
N LYS A 51 -15.88 4.23 -0.55
CA LYS A 51 -16.49 2.89 -0.60
C LYS A 51 -16.36 2.23 0.77
N PHE A 52 -15.15 2.18 1.32
CA PHE A 52 -14.90 1.70 2.68
C PHE A 52 -15.67 2.50 3.73
N ASN A 53 -15.80 3.82 3.58
CA ASN A 53 -16.57 4.68 4.49
C ASN A 53 -18.05 4.32 4.53
N LYS A 54 -18.64 3.97 3.38
CA LYS A 54 -20.04 3.53 3.30
C LYS A 54 -20.20 2.14 3.92
N LEU A 55 -19.28 1.23 3.66
CA LEU A 55 -19.31 -0.13 4.21
C LEU A 55 -19.18 -0.10 5.75
N SER A 56 -18.16 0.58 6.27
CA SER A 56 -17.88 0.67 7.71
C SER A 56 -18.94 1.41 8.55
N LYS A 57 -19.88 2.12 7.91
CA LYS A 57 -21.05 2.71 8.58
C LYS A 57 -22.21 1.74 8.75
N ASN A 58 -22.33 0.77 7.83
CA ASN A 58 -23.51 -0.07 7.69
C ASN A 58 -23.24 -1.52 8.10
N ALA A 59 -21.98 -1.90 8.25
CA ALA A 59 -21.56 -3.26 8.50
C ALA A 59 -20.45 -3.32 9.53
N LYS A 60 -20.55 -4.34 10.38
CA LYS A 60 -19.55 -4.68 11.38
C LYS A 60 -18.41 -5.46 10.73
N ILE A 61 -17.18 -5.14 11.12
CA ILE A 61 -15.98 -5.86 10.70
C ILE A 61 -15.88 -7.13 11.55
N ASP A 62 -15.88 -8.27 10.87
CA ASP A 62 -15.83 -9.61 11.45
C ASP A 62 -14.38 -10.06 11.64
N ASN A 63 -13.55 -9.91 10.59
CA ASN A 63 -12.18 -10.40 10.58
C ASN A 63 -11.30 -9.55 9.65
N ILE A 64 -10.00 -9.48 9.96
CA ILE A 64 -8.97 -8.90 9.11
C ILE A 64 -7.84 -9.92 8.97
N THR A 65 -7.51 -10.26 7.73
CA THR A 65 -6.39 -11.16 7.43
C THR A 65 -5.47 -10.52 6.41
N ALA A 66 -4.19 -10.83 6.47
CA ALA A 66 -3.22 -10.44 5.48
C ALA A 66 -2.28 -11.61 5.20
N TYR A 67 -1.81 -11.72 3.95
CA TYR A 67 -0.76 -12.67 3.60
C TYR A 67 0.23 -12.05 2.61
N ASP A 68 1.50 -12.37 2.80
CA ASP A 68 2.57 -11.91 1.92
C ASP A 68 2.46 -12.58 0.54
N ILE A 69 2.43 -11.76 -0.51
CA ILE A 69 2.44 -12.17 -1.92
C ILE A 69 3.77 -11.87 -2.62
N SER A 70 4.74 -11.31 -1.90
CA SER A 70 6.07 -11.03 -2.44
C SER A 70 6.80 -12.33 -2.83
N GLN A 71 6.61 -13.41 -2.05
CA GLN A 71 7.30 -14.68 -2.24
C GLN A 71 8.83 -14.53 -2.41
N GLY A 72 9.45 -13.57 -1.71
CA GLY A 72 10.87 -13.25 -1.84
C GLY A 72 11.26 -12.50 -3.13
N LYS A 73 10.30 -12.18 -4.00
CA LYS A 73 10.51 -11.44 -5.27
C LYS A 73 10.29 -9.93 -5.12
N GLY A 74 10.01 -9.46 -3.91
CA GLY A 74 9.64 -8.07 -3.60
C GLY A 74 10.81 -7.08 -3.53
N TYR A 75 12.04 -7.54 -3.79
CA TYR A 75 13.28 -6.78 -3.71
C TYR A 75 13.46 -6.11 -2.33
N PHE A 76 13.07 -4.84 -2.16
CA PHE A 76 13.15 -4.09 -0.89
C PHE A 76 11.83 -3.97 -0.15
N SER A 77 10.84 -4.79 -0.47
CA SER A 77 9.52 -4.66 0.13
C SER A 77 8.76 -5.96 0.15
N LYS A 78 8.08 -6.23 1.25
CA LYS A 78 7.01 -7.22 1.30
C LYS A 78 5.71 -6.56 0.85
N VAL A 79 4.88 -7.30 0.12
CA VAL A 79 3.59 -6.84 -0.37
C VAL A 79 2.55 -7.79 0.18
N TYR A 80 1.64 -7.27 1.00
CA TYR A 80 0.60 -8.04 1.64
C TYR A 80 -0.73 -7.79 0.96
N ARG A 81 -1.40 -8.87 0.61
CA ARG A 81 -2.81 -8.83 0.21
C ARG A 81 -3.64 -8.90 1.49
N THR A 82 -4.37 -7.82 1.78
CA THR A 82 -5.11 -7.63 3.03
C THR A 82 -6.61 -7.65 2.78
N PHE A 83 -7.34 -8.44 3.57
CA PHE A 83 -8.77 -8.67 3.47
C PHE A 83 -9.46 -8.20 4.73
N ILE A 84 -10.48 -7.38 4.56
CA ILE A 84 -11.36 -6.90 5.63
C ILE A 84 -12.73 -7.52 5.39
N LYS A 85 -13.06 -8.53 6.18
CA LYS A 85 -14.35 -9.22 6.13
C LYS A 85 -15.37 -8.43 6.94
N PHE A 86 -16.47 -8.07 6.28
CA PHE A 86 -17.65 -7.50 6.94
C PHE A 86 -18.70 -8.59 7.12
N GLU A 87 -19.44 -8.58 8.24
CA GLU A 87 -20.50 -9.56 8.52
C GLU A 87 -21.58 -9.59 7.42
N SER A 88 -21.85 -8.45 6.80
CA SER A 88 -22.91 -8.29 5.79
C SER A 88 -22.47 -8.55 4.34
N LEU A 89 -21.21 -8.91 4.10
CA LEU A 89 -20.68 -9.08 2.74
C LEU A 89 -20.09 -10.46 2.55
N ASP A 90 -20.46 -11.13 1.46
CA ASP A 90 -19.85 -12.43 1.09
C ASP A 90 -18.38 -12.27 0.70
N LYS A 91 -18.08 -11.26 -0.11
CA LYS A 91 -16.70 -10.95 -0.52
C LYS A 91 -16.04 -9.96 0.46
N PRO A 92 -14.81 -10.24 0.93
CA PRO A 92 -14.05 -9.29 1.74
C PRO A 92 -13.71 -8.03 0.92
N TYR A 93 -13.57 -6.92 1.62
CA TYR A 93 -12.99 -5.71 1.06
C TYR A 93 -11.46 -5.88 1.01
N GLU A 94 -10.85 -5.68 -0.16
CA GLU A 94 -9.46 -6.05 -0.41
C GLU A 94 -8.58 -4.83 -0.71
N VAL A 95 -7.39 -4.79 -0.09
CA VAL A 95 -6.37 -3.76 -0.29
C VAL A 95 -4.98 -4.37 -0.30
N MET A 96 -4.01 -3.62 -0.83
CA MET A 96 -2.60 -3.98 -0.84
C MET A 96 -1.83 -3.13 0.15
N LEU A 97 -1.02 -3.76 1.00
CA LEU A 97 -0.10 -3.08 1.89
C LEU A 97 1.34 -3.45 1.53
N LYS A 98 2.11 -2.48 1.04
CA LYS A 98 3.53 -2.65 0.73
C LYS A 98 4.38 -1.99 1.82
N VAL A 99 5.21 -2.78 2.48
CA VAL A 99 6.06 -2.38 3.62
C VAL A 99 7.53 -2.59 3.23
N PRO A 100 8.44 -1.64 3.49
CA PRO A 100 9.83 -1.80 3.14
C PRO A 100 10.43 -2.89 4.04
N GLY A 101 11.35 -3.66 3.49
CA GLY A 101 11.94 -4.79 4.19
C GLY A 101 13.27 -5.16 3.56
N THR A 102 14.22 -5.57 4.39
CA THR A 102 15.56 -6.06 4.00
C THR A 102 15.63 -7.59 4.02
N GLU A 103 14.57 -8.27 4.48
CA GLU A 103 14.62 -9.69 4.83
C GLU A 103 14.86 -10.57 3.61
N SER A 104 14.31 -10.22 2.45
CA SER A 104 14.48 -10.98 1.20
C SER A 104 15.93 -11.03 0.69
N LEU A 105 16.80 -10.14 1.17
CA LEU A 105 18.21 -10.06 0.76
C LEU A 105 19.15 -10.68 1.80
N ASN A 106 18.73 -10.66 3.07
CA ASN A 106 19.49 -11.26 4.18
C ASN A 106 19.25 -12.77 4.30
N GLU A 107 18.24 -13.31 3.62
CA GLU A 107 17.94 -14.75 3.57
C GLU A 107 18.71 -15.51 2.47
N ASP A 108 19.54 -14.82 1.64
CA ASP A 108 20.34 -15.48 0.61
C ASP A 108 21.55 -16.21 1.23
N PRO A 109 21.63 -17.56 1.16
CA PRO A 109 22.71 -18.34 1.75
C PRO A 109 24.09 -18.07 1.13
N ALA A 110 24.18 -17.30 0.02
CA ALA A 110 25.43 -16.81 -0.52
C ALA A 110 26.11 -15.71 0.33
N ASN A 111 25.36 -15.07 1.26
CA ASN A 111 25.86 -14.00 2.13
C ASN A 111 26.56 -14.52 3.39
N MET A 112 27.56 -15.40 3.21
CA MET A 112 28.26 -16.07 4.32
C MET A 112 29.22 -15.19 5.14
N ASP A 113 29.46 -13.93 4.74
CA ASP A 113 30.41 -13.03 5.41
C ASP A 113 29.76 -11.98 6.35
N GLY A 114 28.44 -12.02 6.54
CA GLY A 114 27.77 -11.21 7.58
C GLY A 114 27.76 -9.69 7.34
N GLU A 115 28.22 -9.20 6.19
CA GLU A 115 28.00 -7.81 5.77
C GLU A 115 26.59 -7.67 5.18
N GLU A 116 25.78 -6.76 5.72
CA GLU A 116 24.52 -6.37 5.11
C GLU A 116 24.79 -5.85 3.70
N MET A 117 24.32 -6.59 2.68
CA MET A 117 24.56 -6.24 1.28
C MET A 117 23.93 -4.87 0.92
N ILE A 118 22.92 -4.42 1.68
CA ILE A 118 22.13 -3.20 1.44
C ILE A 118 21.82 -2.51 2.77
N SER A 119 22.24 -1.24 2.89
CA SER A 119 22.05 -0.45 4.10
C SER A 119 20.61 0.00 4.31
N ILE A 120 20.22 0.21 5.56
CA ILE A 120 18.93 0.79 5.94
C ILE A 120 18.69 2.15 5.29
N ASP A 121 19.73 2.98 5.19
CA ASP A 121 19.68 4.30 4.55
C ASP A 121 19.26 4.19 3.07
N PHE A 122 19.79 3.20 2.36
CA PHE A 122 19.43 2.96 0.97
C PHE A 122 17.96 2.53 0.82
N VAL A 123 17.48 1.66 1.72
CA VAL A 123 16.06 1.25 1.74
C VAL A 123 15.14 2.42 2.06
N GLU A 124 15.53 3.25 3.03
CA GLU A 124 14.82 4.47 3.38
C GLU A 124 14.74 5.42 2.18
N ASP A 125 15.87 5.71 1.52
CA ASP A 125 15.93 6.58 0.36
C ASP A 125 15.05 6.06 -0.78
N ALA A 126 15.19 4.78 -1.15
CA ALA A 126 14.39 4.17 -2.21
C ALA A 126 12.88 4.22 -1.90
N ARG A 127 12.49 3.91 -0.65
CA ARG A 127 11.10 4.00 -0.20
C ARG A 127 10.59 5.44 -0.22
N ASN A 128 11.37 6.38 0.28
CA ASN A 128 10.96 7.77 0.39
C ASN A 128 10.84 8.44 -0.99
N LEU A 129 11.67 8.04 -1.96
CA LEU A 129 11.52 8.41 -3.37
C LEU A 129 10.20 7.87 -3.95
N GLU A 130 9.85 6.62 -3.69
CA GLU A 130 8.55 6.06 -4.11
C GLU A 130 7.38 6.83 -3.47
N CYS A 131 7.49 7.19 -2.18
CA CYS A 131 6.49 8.03 -1.52
C CYS A 131 6.37 9.43 -2.16
N ASP A 132 7.49 10.04 -2.54
CA ASP A 132 7.51 11.35 -3.19
C ASP A 132 6.90 11.31 -4.59
N PHE A 133 7.11 10.22 -5.33
CA PHE A 133 6.42 9.99 -6.60
C PHE A 133 4.90 10.10 -6.42
N TYR A 134 4.31 9.35 -5.48
CA TYR A 134 2.86 9.38 -5.26
C TYR A 134 2.33 10.69 -4.69
N ASN A 135 3.10 11.36 -3.82
CA ASN A 135 2.66 12.59 -3.18
C ASN A 135 2.78 13.83 -4.08
N LEU A 136 3.83 13.90 -4.91
CA LEU A 136 4.19 15.10 -5.66
C LEU A 136 3.87 14.99 -7.15
N TYR A 137 4.08 13.81 -7.75
CA TYR A 137 4.07 13.65 -9.21
C TYR A 137 2.83 12.91 -9.74
N ALA A 138 2.40 11.84 -9.07
CA ALA A 138 1.34 10.95 -9.56
C ALA A 138 0.04 11.67 -9.99
N ARG A 139 -0.33 12.75 -9.29
CA ARG A 139 -1.54 13.53 -9.59
C ARG A 139 -1.47 14.34 -10.89
N GLN A 140 -0.27 14.54 -11.42
CA GLN A 140 -0.01 15.32 -12.62
C GLN A 140 0.04 14.43 -13.88
N LEU A 141 0.13 13.12 -13.70
CA LEU A 141 0.25 12.16 -14.79
C LEU A 141 -1.13 11.76 -15.33
N ASP A 142 -1.27 11.80 -16.66
CA ASP A 142 -2.41 11.20 -17.37
C ASP A 142 -2.11 9.72 -17.64
N ILE A 143 -1.98 8.96 -16.55
CA ILE A 143 -1.68 7.52 -16.54
C ILE A 143 -2.58 6.87 -15.51
N PRO A 144 -3.19 5.71 -15.79
CA PRO A 144 -3.92 4.95 -14.79
C PRO A 144 -2.94 4.51 -13.69
N LEU A 145 -3.09 5.11 -12.51
CA LEU A 145 -2.33 4.77 -11.30
C LEU A 145 -3.30 4.21 -10.25
N VAL A 146 -2.80 3.29 -9.44
CA VAL A 146 -3.58 2.72 -8.34
C VAL A 146 -3.95 3.80 -7.33
N LYS A 147 -5.15 3.69 -6.76
CA LYS A 147 -5.57 4.62 -5.71
C LYS A 147 -4.73 4.39 -4.44
N MET A 148 -4.16 5.47 -3.92
CA MET A 148 -3.38 5.47 -2.67
C MET A 148 -4.24 5.89 -1.48
N TYR A 149 -4.43 4.98 -0.53
CA TYR A 149 -5.15 5.25 0.73
C TYR A 149 -4.22 5.83 1.80
N ASN A 150 -2.96 5.42 1.84
CA ASN A 150 -1.95 6.05 2.69
C ASN A 150 -0.54 5.89 2.09
N VAL A 151 0.28 6.92 2.27
CA VAL A 151 1.67 6.98 1.82
C VAL A 151 2.47 7.48 3.02
N LYS A 152 3.10 6.55 3.75
CA LYS A 152 3.89 6.84 4.94
C LYS A 152 5.37 6.65 4.59
N LYS A 153 6.14 7.74 4.70
CA LYS A 153 7.60 7.71 4.61
C LYS A 153 8.21 6.90 5.75
N MET A 154 9.34 6.28 5.47
CA MET A 154 10.19 5.65 6.47
C MET A 154 11.07 6.72 7.14
N LYS A 155 11.41 6.51 8.42
CA LYS A 155 12.37 7.36 9.16
C LYS A 155 13.24 6.48 10.06
N GLY A 156 14.36 6.01 9.54
CA GLY A 156 15.24 5.05 10.20
C GLY A 156 14.54 3.73 10.55
N GLU A 157 15.21 2.93 11.39
CA GLU A 157 14.80 1.56 11.73
C GLU A 157 13.51 1.47 12.56
N GLY A 158 13.20 2.49 13.35
CA GLY A 158 12.07 2.46 14.30
C GLY A 158 10.73 2.93 13.74
N GLU A 159 10.72 3.60 12.59
CA GLU A 159 9.50 4.12 11.98
C GLU A 159 9.32 3.57 10.55
N PRO A 160 8.70 2.39 10.41
CA PRO A 160 8.56 1.75 9.11
C PRO A 160 7.69 2.59 8.18
N GLY A 161 8.10 2.66 6.92
CA GLY A 161 7.28 3.23 5.84
C GLY A 161 6.17 2.27 5.41
N ALA A 162 5.17 2.78 4.70
CA ALA A 162 4.13 1.95 4.10
C ALA A 162 3.44 2.64 2.93
N LEU A 163 3.03 1.82 1.98
CA LEU A 163 2.09 2.18 0.92
C LEU A 163 0.84 1.33 1.08
N LEU A 164 -0.28 1.96 1.40
CA LEU A 164 -1.59 1.32 1.44
C LEU A 164 -2.36 1.74 0.19
N MET A 165 -2.71 0.78 -0.66
CA MET A 165 -3.23 1.03 -1.99
C MET A 165 -4.36 0.08 -2.37
N GLU A 166 -5.08 0.46 -3.42
CA GLU A 166 -6.10 -0.37 -4.05
C GLU A 166 -5.54 -1.72 -4.52
N SER A 167 -6.36 -2.77 -4.40
CA SER A 167 -6.04 -4.05 -5.03
C SER A 167 -6.44 -4.04 -6.50
N MET A 168 -5.50 -4.46 -7.35
CA MET A 168 -5.70 -4.63 -8.79
C MET A 168 -5.90 -6.09 -9.21
N VAL A 169 -6.05 -7.03 -8.28
CA VAL A 169 -6.08 -8.48 -8.59
C VAL A 169 -7.21 -8.87 -9.55
N GLU A 170 -8.38 -8.21 -9.46
CA GLU A 170 -9.49 -8.42 -10.39
C GLU A 170 -9.53 -7.41 -11.55
N GLY A 171 -8.66 -6.38 -11.53
CA GLY A 171 -8.71 -5.24 -12.45
C GLY A 171 -7.47 -5.08 -13.35
N GLY A 172 -6.45 -5.89 -13.17
CA GLY A 172 -5.20 -5.83 -13.93
C GLY A 172 -4.53 -7.18 -14.07
N GLU A 173 -3.72 -7.31 -15.11
CA GLU A 173 -2.95 -8.52 -15.42
C GLU A 173 -1.48 -8.17 -15.58
N SER A 174 -0.60 -9.00 -15.03
CA SER A 174 0.83 -8.88 -15.28
C SER A 174 1.15 -9.51 -16.63
N TYR A 175 1.69 -8.73 -17.56
CA TYR A 175 2.06 -9.20 -18.89
C TYR A 175 3.59 -9.32 -19.00
N PRO A 176 4.15 -10.54 -19.00
CA PRO A 176 5.60 -10.72 -19.07
C PRO A 176 6.19 -10.18 -20.37
N PHE A 177 7.38 -9.56 -20.28
CA PHE A 177 8.08 -8.95 -21.42
C PHE A 177 8.38 -9.91 -22.58
N HIS A 178 8.49 -11.22 -22.33
CA HIS A 178 8.75 -12.21 -23.37
C HIS A 178 7.52 -12.52 -24.23
N PHE A 179 6.32 -12.05 -23.84
CA PHE A 179 5.14 -12.08 -24.68
C PHE A 179 5.05 -10.81 -25.53
N SER A 180 4.60 -10.96 -26.78
CA SER A 180 4.37 -9.82 -27.66
C SER A 180 3.16 -9.00 -27.19
N CYS A 181 3.22 -7.68 -27.26
CA CYS A 181 2.07 -6.83 -26.95
C CYS A 181 1.19 -6.62 -28.20
N THR A 182 -0.10 -6.37 -27.98
CA THR A 182 -0.97 -5.93 -29.08
C THR A 182 -0.57 -4.52 -29.52
N LYS A 183 -0.93 -4.13 -30.76
CA LYS A 183 -0.72 -2.77 -31.26
C LYS A 183 -1.32 -1.71 -30.33
N GLU A 184 -2.49 -2.01 -29.76
CA GLU A 184 -3.18 -1.12 -28.82
C GLU A 184 -2.41 -0.97 -27.50
N MET A 185 -1.91 -2.06 -26.93
CA MET A 185 -1.05 -2.02 -25.74
C MET A 185 0.21 -1.19 -25.99
N ALA A 186 0.89 -1.39 -27.12
CA ALA A 186 2.08 -0.62 -27.49
C ALA A 186 1.79 0.89 -27.60
N LEU A 187 0.69 1.26 -28.24
CA LEU A 187 0.26 2.66 -28.37
C LEU A 187 -0.08 3.28 -27.01
N ASN A 188 -0.78 2.54 -26.13
CA ASN A 188 -1.12 3.02 -24.79
C ASN A 188 0.14 3.19 -23.93
N ILE A 189 1.07 2.25 -23.96
CA ILE A 189 2.36 2.37 -23.26
C ILE A 189 3.12 3.60 -23.77
N ALA A 190 3.25 3.78 -25.09
CA ALA A 190 3.93 4.94 -25.67
C ALA A 190 3.26 6.26 -25.27
N LYS A 191 1.92 6.31 -25.26
CA LYS A 191 1.17 7.48 -24.80
C LYS A 191 1.46 7.78 -23.33
N HIS A 192 1.44 6.78 -22.45
CA HIS A 192 1.74 6.95 -21.03
C HIS A 192 3.20 7.36 -20.77
N MET A 193 4.16 6.77 -21.48
CA MET A 193 5.57 7.19 -21.37
C MET A 193 5.77 8.65 -21.82
N GLY A 194 5.05 9.08 -22.86
CA GLY A 194 5.08 10.46 -23.33
C GLY A 194 4.56 11.49 -22.32
N THR A 195 3.74 11.09 -21.34
CA THR A 195 3.29 11.99 -20.27
C THR A 195 4.26 12.06 -19.09
N MET A 196 5.12 11.05 -18.90
CA MET A 196 6.16 11.05 -17.86
C MET A 196 7.35 11.96 -18.19
N TYR A 197 7.55 12.34 -19.45
CA TYR A 197 8.71 13.12 -19.91
C TYR A 197 8.49 14.65 -19.85
N LYS A 198 7.31 15.11 -19.41
CA LYS A 198 6.96 16.54 -19.35
C LYS A 198 7.25 17.14 -17.99
#